data_AF-A0A314YAG2-F1
#
_entry.id   AF-A0A314YAG2-F1
#
_cell.length_a   1.000
_cell.length_b   1.000
_cell.length_c   1.000
_cell.angle_alpha   90.00
_cell.angle_beta   90.00
_cell.angle_gamma   90.00
#
_symmetry.space_group_name_H-M   'P 1'
#
loop_
_entity.id
_entity.type
_entity.pdbx_description
1 polymer ?
#
loop_
_entity_poly.entity_id
_entity_poly.type
_entity_poly.pdbx_seq_one_letter_code
_entity_poly.pdbx_strand_id
1 'polypeptide(L)'
;MAEAGIFSKLPKDINILDEPTRHQFAELLLLLSSLANTQFPLSSLETLPFLVGIIESGTSSIETKETCLGALYNLSTMLDNAGNLVSNGVVEALLNLSSIKELSEKALPHWGIWL
;
A
#
# COMPACT_ATOMS: atom_id res chain seq x y z
N MET A 1 -1.96 11.43 22.25
CA MET A 1 -0.82 11.78 21.37
C MET A 1 -1.41 12.45 20.13
N ALA A 2 -0.76 13.47 19.57
CA ALA A 2 -1.31 14.20 18.44
C ALA A 2 -1.39 13.29 17.20
N GLU A 3 -2.56 12.73 16.90
CA GLU A 3 -2.79 11.90 15.70
C GLU A 3 -2.90 12.71 14.39
N ALA A 4 -2.55 14.00 14.41
CA ALA A 4 -2.67 14.88 13.25
C ALA A 4 -1.37 14.91 12.41
N GLY A 5 -1.05 13.80 11.77
CA GLY A 5 0.01 13.73 10.76
C GLY A 5 -0.49 13.95 9.33
N ILE A 6 0.42 13.99 8.36
CA ILE A 6 0.12 14.02 6.92
C ILE A 6 -0.86 12.92 6.47
N PHE A 7 -0.91 11.81 7.21
CA PHE A 7 -1.78 10.66 6.92
C PHE A 7 -3.27 10.93 7.15
N SER A 8 -3.63 11.78 8.12
CA SER A 8 -5.04 12.16 8.35
C SER A 8 -5.61 13.09 7.29
N LYS A 9 -4.76 13.51 6.34
CA LYS A 9 -5.12 14.33 5.19
C LYS A 9 -5.05 13.55 3.87
N LEU A 10 -4.85 12.24 3.93
CA LEU A 10 -4.89 11.42 2.73
C LEU A 10 -6.27 11.53 2.07
N PRO A 11 -6.31 11.77 0.75
CA PRO A 11 -7.55 11.78 -0.02
C PRO A 11 -8.31 10.46 0.14
N LYS A 12 -9.59 10.54 0.52
CA LYS A 12 -10.45 9.35 0.65
C LYS A 12 -10.87 8.79 -0.69
N ASP A 13 -11.05 9.65 -1.68
CA ASP A 13 -11.34 9.25 -3.06
C ASP A 13 -10.07 9.37 -3.88
N ILE A 14 -9.54 8.23 -4.32
CA ILE A 14 -8.30 8.13 -5.10
C ILE A 14 -8.48 8.68 -6.51
N ASN A 15 -9.71 8.72 -7.03
CA ASN A 15 -9.99 9.15 -8.40
C ASN A 15 -9.91 10.66 -8.58
N ILE A 16 -9.86 11.44 -7.49
CA ILE A 16 -9.63 12.89 -7.56
C ILE A 16 -8.17 13.24 -7.81
N LEU A 17 -7.26 12.29 -7.59
CA LEU A 17 -5.84 12.46 -7.81
C LEU A 17 -5.51 12.12 -9.26
N ASP A 18 -4.62 12.88 -9.86
CA ASP A 18 -3.97 12.50 -11.11
C ASP A 18 -2.89 11.43 -10.85
N GLU A 19 -2.51 10.72 -11.90
CA GLU A 19 -1.57 9.59 -11.81
C GLU A 19 -0.21 9.98 -11.20
N PRO A 20 0.44 11.10 -11.60
CA PRO A 20 1.70 11.54 -11.00
C PRO A 20 1.59 11.78 -9.49
N THR A 21 0.48 12.38 -9.03
CA THR A 21 0.25 12.62 -7.61
C THR A 21 0.07 11.30 -6.85
N ARG A 22 -0.66 10.32 -7.41
CA ARG A 22 -0.75 8.98 -6.81
C ARG A 22 0.62 8.32 -6.70
N HIS A 23 1.44 8.43 -7.75
CA HIS A 23 2.79 7.89 -7.75
C HIS A 23 3.65 8.50 -6.64
N GLN A 24 3.66 9.83 -6.51
CA GLN A 24 4.41 10.53 -5.47
C GLN A 24 3.98 10.12 -4.04
N PHE A 25 2.68 9.93 -3.82
CA PHE A 25 2.21 9.40 -2.53
C PHE A 25 2.67 7.95 -2.31
N ALA A 26 2.63 7.10 -3.33
CA ALA A 26 3.12 5.73 -3.24
C ALA A 26 4.62 5.69 -2.90
N GLU A 27 5.43 6.52 -3.56
CA GLU A 27 6.87 6.64 -3.28
C GLU A 27 7.14 7.12 -1.86
N LEU A 28 6.41 8.14 -1.41
CA LEU A 28 6.52 8.65 -0.04
C LEU A 28 6.21 7.55 0.98
N LEU A 29 5.13 6.80 0.78
CA LEU A 29 4.74 5.72 1.68
C LEU A 29 5.71 4.54 1.63
N LEU A 30 6.28 4.23 0.46
CA LEU A 30 7.35 3.25 0.31
C LEU A 30 8.58 3.66 1.12
N LEU A 31 9.05 4.90 0.95
CA LEU A 31 10.20 5.43 1.69
C LEU A 31 9.95 5.36 3.21
N LEU A 32 8.78 5.81 3.66
CA LEU A 32 8.42 5.78 5.08
C LEU A 32 8.35 4.35 5.62
N SER A 33 7.78 3.41 4.86
CA SER A 33 7.69 1.99 5.26
C SER A 33 9.07 1.32 5.35
N SER A 34 10.06 1.80 4.61
CA SER A 34 11.43 1.26 4.59
C SER A 34 12.28 1.72 5.80
N LEU A 35 11.84 2.75 6.52
CA LEU A 35 12.53 3.26 7.68
C LEU A 35 12.26 2.34 8.87
N ALA A 36 13.31 1.64 9.34
CA ALA A 36 13.24 0.83 10.54
C ALA A 36 12.82 1.71 11.74
N ASN A 37 11.84 1.23 12.52
CA ASN A 37 11.42 1.86 13.77
C ASN A 37 10.69 3.20 13.62
N THR A 38 9.89 3.37 12.56
CA THR A 38 9.03 4.54 12.40
C THR A 38 8.06 4.65 13.58
N GLN A 39 8.14 5.75 14.32
CA GLN A 39 7.14 6.12 15.35
C GLN A 39 5.79 6.52 14.73
N PHE A 40 5.66 6.38 13.41
CA PHE A 40 4.46 6.72 12.66
C PHE A 40 3.56 5.50 12.56
N PRO A 41 2.26 5.63 12.88
CA PRO A 41 1.30 4.55 12.68
C PRO A 41 1.00 4.41 11.17
N LEU A 42 1.96 3.91 10.39
CA LEU A 42 1.82 3.71 8.94
C LEU A 42 0.79 2.62 8.62
N SER A 43 0.55 1.72 9.55
CA SER A 43 -0.53 0.71 9.47
C SER A 43 -1.84 1.21 10.07
N SER A 44 -1.99 2.53 10.17
CA SER A 44 -3.22 3.19 10.56
C SER A 44 -4.36 2.88 9.59
N LEU A 45 -5.58 3.10 10.08
CA LEU A 45 -6.84 2.88 9.38
C LEU A 45 -6.98 3.70 8.09
N GLU A 46 -6.11 4.68 7.82
CA GLU A 46 -6.23 5.57 6.66
C GLU A 46 -5.19 5.28 5.57
N THR A 47 -4.01 4.81 5.96
CA THR A 47 -2.90 4.58 5.02
C THR A 47 -3.09 3.28 4.24
N LEU A 48 -3.55 2.20 4.90
CA LEU A 48 -3.79 0.92 4.23
C LEU A 48 -4.93 1.01 3.19
N PRO A 49 -6.11 1.59 3.50
CA PRO A 49 -7.14 1.79 2.48
C PRO A 49 -6.70 2.71 1.34
N PHE A 50 -5.85 3.69 1.62
CA PHE A 50 -5.32 4.57 0.59
C PHE A 50 -4.44 3.81 -0.41
N LEU A 51 -3.51 2.98 0.07
CA LEU A 51 -2.66 2.12 -0.79
C LEU A 51 -3.50 1.11 -1.58
N VAL A 52 -4.48 0.49 -0.94
CA VAL A 52 -5.42 -0.45 -1.61
C VAL A 52 -6.22 0.27 -2.70
N GLY A 53 -6.74 1.46 -2.42
CA GLY A 53 -7.48 2.24 -3.42
C GLY A 53 -6.63 2.64 -4.63
N ILE A 54 -5.34 2.94 -4.46
CA ILE A 54 -4.41 3.17 -5.58
C ILE A 54 -4.22 1.90 -6.42
N ILE A 55 -4.06 0.75 -5.76
CA ILE A 55 -3.91 -0.56 -6.40
C ILE A 55 -5.15 -0.92 -7.23
N GLU A 56 -6.33 -0.72 -6.66
CA GLU A 56 -7.60 -1.07 -7.31
C GLU A 56 -8.05 -0.07 -8.37
N SER A 57 -7.55 1.17 -8.33
CA SER A 57 -7.88 2.16 -9.35
C SER A 57 -7.45 1.69 -10.74
N GLY A 58 -8.41 1.71 -11.68
CA GLY A 58 -8.16 1.41 -13.09
C GLY A 58 -7.33 2.48 -13.81
N THR A 59 -7.12 3.63 -13.18
CA THR A 59 -6.35 4.76 -13.76
C THR A 59 -4.90 4.81 -13.28
N SER A 60 -4.52 4.00 -12.28
CA SER A 60 -3.14 3.91 -11.80
C SER A 60 -2.28 3.09 -12.76
N SER A 61 -1.08 3.59 -13.06
CA SER A 61 -0.09 2.86 -13.85
C SER A 61 0.39 1.60 -13.13
N ILE A 62 0.96 0.65 -13.87
CA ILE A 62 1.55 -0.57 -13.31
C ILE A 62 2.68 -0.20 -12.33
N GLU A 63 3.53 0.76 -12.69
CA GLU A 63 4.63 1.23 -11.86
C GLU A 63 4.13 1.77 -10.50
N THR A 64 3.10 2.61 -10.51
CA THR A 64 2.49 3.13 -9.27
C THR A 64 1.92 2.01 -8.40
N LYS A 65 1.33 0.97 -9.00
CA LYS A 65 0.84 -0.21 -8.26
C LYS A 65 2.00 -1.04 -7.69
N GLU A 66 3.09 -1.22 -8.43
CA GLU A 66 4.32 -1.87 -7.93
C GLU A 66 4.91 -1.12 -6.73
N THR A 67 4.95 0.21 -6.78
CA THR A 67 5.42 1.03 -5.64
C THR A 67 4.54 0.83 -4.40
N CYS A 68 3.21 0.78 -4.57
CA CYS A 68 2.28 0.48 -3.48
C CYS A 68 2.48 -0.92 -2.90
N LEU A 69 2.75 -1.91 -3.75
CA LEU A 69 3.08 -3.27 -3.33
C LEU A 69 4.35 -3.33 -2.48
N GLY A 70 5.40 -2.62 -2.89
CA GLY A 70 6.63 -2.50 -2.10
C GLY A 70 6.37 -1.92 -0.70
N ALA A 71 5.52 -0.89 -0.61
CA ALA A 71 5.15 -0.30 0.66
C ALA A 71 4.38 -1.28 1.56
N LEU A 72 3.37 -1.97 1.01
CA LEU A 72 2.59 -2.98 1.72
C LEU A 72 3.45 -4.17 2.17
N TYR A 73 4.41 -4.57 1.35
CA TYR A 73 5.38 -5.61 1.70
C TYR A 73 6.20 -5.20 2.92
N ASN A 74 6.80 -4.01 2.91
CA ASN A 74 7.57 -3.51 4.06
C ASN A 74 6.70 -3.49 5.33
N LEU A 75 5.47 -2.98 5.24
CA LEU A 75 4.54 -2.95 6.38
C LEU A 75 4.18 -4.36 6.87
N SER A 76 4.10 -5.36 5.98
CA SER A 76 3.83 -6.76 6.35
C SER A 76 4.96 -7.43 7.12
N THR A 77 6.19 -6.97 6.93
CA THR A 77 7.36 -7.49 7.66
C THR A 77 7.47 -6.94 9.09
N MET A 78 6.72 -5.89 9.42
CA MET A 78 6.69 -5.32 10.76
C MET A 78 5.75 -6.14 11.66
N LEU A 79 6.21 -6.47 12.87
CA LEU A 79 5.40 -7.13 13.90
C LEU A 79 4.14 -6.30 14.18
N ASP A 80 3.03 -7.00 14.45
CA ASP A 80 1.70 -6.45 14.78
C ASP A 80 0.87 -5.83 13.62
N ASN A 81 1.40 -5.79 12.39
CA ASN A 81 0.65 -5.24 11.25
C ASN A 81 -0.23 -6.24 10.50
N ALA A 82 -0.03 -7.55 10.70
CA ALA A 82 -0.71 -8.61 9.95
C ALA A 82 -2.25 -8.51 10.05
N GLY A 83 -2.79 -8.29 11.25
CA GLY A 83 -4.23 -8.15 11.46
C GLY A 83 -4.84 -6.94 10.74
N ASN A 84 -4.11 -5.81 10.76
CA ASN A 84 -4.55 -4.59 10.08
C ASN A 84 -4.51 -4.75 8.56
N LEU A 85 -3.49 -5.41 8.01
CA LEU A 85 -3.39 -5.68 6.57
C LEU A 85 -4.57 -6.52 6.07
N VAL A 86 -4.90 -7.60 6.77
CA VAL A 86 -6.04 -8.45 6.42
C VAL A 86 -7.36 -7.69 6.50
N SER A 87 -7.57 -6.92 7.58
CA SER A 87 -8.83 -6.19 7.81
C SER A 87 -9.07 -5.05 6.81
N ASN A 88 -8.02 -4.56 6.14
CA ASN A 88 -8.11 -3.48 5.16
C ASN A 88 -8.11 -3.98 3.70
N GLY A 89 -8.38 -5.27 3.47
CA GLY A 89 -8.57 -5.80 2.10
C GLY A 89 -7.29 -6.00 1.30
N VAL A 90 -6.11 -5.92 1.94
CA VAL A 90 -4.83 -6.07 1.24
C VAL A 90 -4.70 -7.42 0.55
N VAL A 91 -5.22 -8.50 1.16
CA VAL A 91 -5.19 -9.85 0.56
C VAL A 91 -6.03 -9.91 -0.73
N GLU A 92 -7.20 -9.28 -0.74
CA GLU A 92 -8.08 -9.22 -1.92
C GLU A 92 -7.44 -8.39 -3.04
N ALA A 93 -6.85 -7.25 -2.69
CA ALA A 93 -6.11 -6.42 -3.63
C ALA A 93 -4.93 -7.18 -4.26
N LEU A 94 -4.19 -7.97 -3.47
CA LEU A 94 -3.09 -8.81 -3.96
C LEU A 94 -3.59 -9.93 -4.90
N LEU A 95 -4.70 -10.58 -4.58
CA LEU A 95 -5.36 -11.58 -5.45
C LEU A 95 -5.80 -10.95 -6.78
N ASN A 96 -6.36 -9.75 -6.74
CA ASN A 96 -6.76 -9.02 -7.95
C ASN A 96 -5.54 -8.69 -8.82
N LEU A 97 -4.43 -8.27 -8.22
CA LEU A 97 -3.19 -8.00 -8.95
C LEU A 97 -2.51 -9.25 -9.52
N SER A 98 -2.61 -10.41 -8.85
CA SER A 98 -2.02 -11.66 -9.38
C SER A 98 -2.74 -12.17 -10.63
N SER A 99 -3.98 -11.70 -10.89
CA SER A 99 -4.69 -11.93 -12.15
C SER A 99 -4.17 -11.09 -13.32
N ILE A 100 -3.37 -10.06 -13.05
CA ILE A 100 -2.76 -9.18 -14.06
C ILE A 100 -1.45 -9.83 -14.51
N LYS A 101 -1.39 -10.26 -15.77
CA LYS A 101 -0.30 -11.07 -16.34
C LYS A 101 1.09 -10.45 -16.12
N GLU A 102 1.24 -9.14 -16.30
CA GLU A 102 2.49 -8.39 -16.12
C GLU A 102 2.95 -8.27 -14.65
N LEU A 103 2.03 -8.38 -13.68
CA LEU A 103 2.34 -8.35 -12.26
C LEU A 103 2.53 -9.73 -11.65
N SER A 104 2.05 -10.80 -12.30
CA SER A 104 2.13 -12.17 -11.77
C SER A 104 3.57 -12.66 -11.56
N GLU A 105 4.50 -12.33 -12.46
CA GLU A 105 5.90 -12.77 -12.37
C GLU A 105 6.68 -12.04 -11.25
N LYS A 106 6.31 -10.80 -10.94
CA LYS A 106 6.93 -10.00 -9.86
C LYS A 106 6.21 -10.09 -8.52
N ALA A 107 4.94 -10.50 -8.50
CA ALA A 107 4.18 -10.67 -7.26
C ALA A 107 4.62 -11.93 -6.49
N LEU A 108 5.06 -12.98 -7.19
CA LEU A 108 5.43 -14.29 -6.63
C LEU A 108 6.30 -14.27 -5.35
N PRO A 109 7.36 -13.44 -5.22
CA PRO A 109 8.16 -13.38 -3.99
C PRO A 109 7.38 -12.92 -2.76
N HIS A 110 6.29 -12.17 -2.94
CA HIS A 110 5.47 -11.63 -1.85
C HIS A 110 4.47 -12.67 -1.28
N TRP A 111 4.11 -13.70 -2.06
CA TRP A 111 3.18 -14.76 -1.62
C TRP A 111 3.87 -15.80 -0.73
N GLY A 112 5.17 -16.02 -0.92
CA GLY A 112 5.93 -17.07 -0.22
C GLY A 112 6.11 -16.87 1.28
N ILE A 113 5.66 -15.73 1.84
CA ILE A 113 5.76 -15.42 3.27
C ILE A 113 4.50 -15.87 4.04
N TRP A 114 3.39 -16.17 3.35
CA TRP A 114 2.11 -16.57 3.97
C TRP A 114 1.82 -18.09 3.89
N LEU A 115 2.74 -18.89 3.35
CA LEU A 115 2.74 -20.36 3.37
C LEU A 115 3.80 -20.86 4.36
#